data_AF-A0A2E5U6K2-F1
#
_entry.id   AF-A0A2E5U6K2-F1
#
_cell.length_a   1.000
_cell.length_b   1.000
_cell.length_c   1.000
_cell.angle_alpha   90.00
_cell.angle_beta   90.00
_cell.angle_gamma   90.00
#
_symmetry.space_group_name_H-M   'P 1'
#
loop_
_entity.id
_entity.type
_entity.pdbx_description
1 polymer ?
#
loop_
_entity_poly.entity_id
_entity_poly.type
_entity_poly.pdbx_seq_one_letter_code
_entity_poly.pdbx_strand_id
1 'polypeptide(L)'
;MFPKIIKRFFLSKREFKFIFFLNFYFFLAFTLGEIFFGFKSHINRIKKDKLKETQQYKLQDILRIHTFFFKNIISASCLIRSLVLKKLLNFYGHESYLHIGIRRNNKIFESHAWLYLKDGSSYEDNDELKTFKIIYKENIRNGRI
;
A
#
# COMPACT_ATOMS: atom_id res chain seq x y z
N MET A 1 -46.09 43.00 29.96
CA MET A 1 -44.71 43.26 30.44
C MET A 1 -43.86 42.02 30.10
N PHE A 2 -43.37 41.92 28.86
CA PHE A 2 -42.56 40.78 28.39
C PHE A 2 -41.07 41.16 28.39
N PRO A 3 -40.16 40.30 28.89
CA PRO A 3 -38.78 40.68 29.12
C PRO A 3 -37.99 40.75 27.82
N LYS A 4 -37.11 41.76 27.78
CA LYS A 4 -36.14 42.12 26.72
C LYS A 4 -35.05 41.05 26.50
N ILE A 5 -35.40 39.80 26.18
CA ILE A 5 -34.43 38.69 26.07
C ILE A 5 -34.02 38.36 24.62
N ILE A 6 -34.70 38.90 23.61
CA ILE A 6 -34.48 38.52 22.20
C ILE A 6 -33.45 39.42 21.46
N LYS A 7 -32.57 40.13 22.19
CA LYS A 7 -31.56 41.04 21.57
C LYS A 7 -30.12 40.52 21.59
N ARG A 8 -29.91 39.19 21.60
CA ARG A 8 -28.55 38.62 21.72
C ARG A 8 -28.09 37.66 20.61
N PHE A 9 -28.69 37.73 19.43
CA PHE A 9 -28.30 36.88 18.29
C PHE A 9 -28.08 37.65 16.97
N PHE A 10 -27.66 38.91 17.04
CA PHE A 10 -27.07 39.57 15.87
C PHE A 10 -25.58 39.29 15.84
N LEU A 11 -25.23 38.07 15.40
CA LEU A 11 -23.86 37.78 14.95
C LEU A 11 -23.52 38.79 13.86
N SER A 12 -22.35 39.40 13.95
CA SER A 12 -21.90 40.36 12.95
C SER A 12 -21.85 39.66 11.57
N LYS A 13 -22.07 40.41 10.48
CA LYS A 13 -21.98 39.85 9.11
C LYS A 13 -20.65 39.10 8.85
N ARG A 14 -19.59 39.39 9.61
CA ARG A 14 -18.30 38.67 9.55
C ARG A 14 -18.36 37.30 10.24
N GLU A 15 -18.92 37.22 11.44
CA GLU A 15 -19.02 35.96 12.19
C GLU A 15 -19.96 34.97 11.49
N PHE A 16 -21.05 35.45 10.90
CA PHE A 16 -21.96 34.60 10.11
C PHE A 16 -21.25 34.01 8.88
N LYS A 17 -20.45 34.82 8.16
CA LYS A 17 -19.65 34.33 7.03
C LYS A 17 -18.63 33.29 7.49
N PHE A 18 -17.94 33.52 8.60
CA PHE A 18 -16.96 32.59 9.13
C PHE A 18 -17.58 31.23 9.48
N ILE A 19 -18.70 31.24 10.21
CA ILE A 19 -19.44 30.01 10.56
C ILE A 19 -19.92 29.29 9.29
N PHE A 20 -20.42 30.02 8.30
CA PHE A 20 -20.86 29.44 7.03
C PHE A 20 -19.69 28.79 6.27
N PHE A 21 -18.55 29.47 6.14
CA PHE A 21 -17.36 28.91 5.47
C PHE A 21 -16.81 27.68 6.19
N LEU A 22 -16.81 27.69 7.53
CA LEU A 22 -16.35 26.55 8.32
C LEU A 22 -17.25 25.32 8.10
N ASN A 23 -18.56 25.50 8.16
CA ASN A 23 -19.52 24.41 7.89
C ASN A 23 -19.43 23.92 6.44
N PHE A 24 -19.25 24.83 5.48
CA PHE A 24 -19.06 24.47 4.07
C PHE A 24 -17.77 23.67 3.85
N TYR A 25 -16.67 24.04 4.53
CA TYR A 25 -15.42 23.29 4.49
C TYR A 25 -15.59 21.87 5.04
N PHE A 26 -16.24 21.72 6.20
CA PHE A 26 -16.54 20.40 6.76
C PHE A 26 -17.42 19.55 5.85
N PHE A 27 -18.45 20.16 5.25
CA PHE A 27 -19.31 19.48 4.26
C PHE A 27 -18.53 19.02 3.04
N LEU A 28 -17.65 19.87 2.50
CA LEU A 28 -16.80 19.54 1.35
C LEU A 28 -15.82 18.41 1.70
N ALA A 29 -15.16 18.49 2.86
CA ALA A 29 -14.24 17.46 3.34
C ALA A 29 -14.94 16.11 3.58
N PHE A 30 -16.15 16.12 4.14
CA PHE A 30 -16.96 14.92 4.33
C PHE A 30 -17.35 14.30 2.98
N THR A 31 -17.84 15.10 2.03
CA THR A 31 -18.24 14.63 0.70
C THR A 31 -17.04 14.05 -0.06
N LEU A 32 -15.88 14.71 -0.01
CA LEU A 32 -14.64 14.20 -0.60
C LEU A 32 -14.14 12.92 0.09
N GLY A 33 -14.29 12.85 1.42
CA GLY A 33 -13.97 11.65 2.20
C GLY A 33 -14.81 10.44 1.79
N GLU A 34 -16.13 10.61 1.68
CA GLU A 34 -17.06 9.57 1.21
C GLU A 34 -16.72 9.12 -0.22
N ILE A 35 -16.36 10.05 -1.12
CA ILE A 35 -15.91 9.70 -2.48
C ILE A 35 -14.61 8.88 -2.41
N PHE A 36 -13.62 9.30 -1.64
CA PHE A 36 -12.33 8.59 -1.52
C PHE A 36 -12.47 7.21 -0.86
N PHE A 37 -13.26 7.09 0.20
CA PHE A 37 -13.52 5.82 0.88
C PHE A 37 -14.43 4.89 0.05
N GLY A 38 -15.46 5.45 -0.59
CA GLY A 38 -16.35 4.76 -1.52
C GLY A 38 -15.61 4.20 -2.73
N PHE A 39 -14.73 4.99 -3.36
CA PHE A 39 -13.86 4.53 -4.44
C PHE A 39 -12.90 3.44 -3.97
N LYS A 40 -12.30 3.57 -2.79
CA LYS A 40 -11.38 2.54 -2.25
C LYS A 40 -12.10 1.20 -2.04
N SER A 41 -13.34 1.25 -1.56
CA SER A 41 -14.22 0.07 -1.40
C SER A 41 -14.62 -0.54 -2.75
N HIS A 42 -15.04 0.29 -3.72
CA HIS A 42 -15.44 -0.16 -5.05
C HIS A 42 -14.26 -0.72 -5.86
N ILE A 43 -13.09 -0.10 -5.80
CA ILE A 43 -11.84 -0.61 -6.41
C ILE A 43 -11.44 -1.95 -5.79
N ASN A 44 -11.59 -2.11 -4.46
CA ASN A 44 -11.27 -3.38 -3.80
C ASN A 44 -12.26 -4.50 -4.18
N ARG A 45 -13.54 -4.16 -4.41
CA ARG A 45 -14.58 -5.13 -4.79
C ARG A 45 -14.46 -5.54 -6.27
N ILE A 46 -14.21 -4.58 -7.17
CA ILE A 46 -13.89 -4.84 -8.58
C ILE A 46 -12.58 -5.63 -8.72
N LYS A 47 -11.59 -5.40 -7.84
CA LYS A 47 -10.38 -6.23 -7.78
C LYS A 47 -10.68 -7.69 -7.44
N LYS A 48 -11.50 -7.97 -6.43
CA LYS A 48 -11.77 -9.34 -5.98
C LYS A 48 -12.52 -10.16 -7.03
N ASP A 49 -13.40 -9.52 -7.81
CA ASP A 49 -14.23 -10.21 -8.82
C ASP A 49 -13.57 -10.30 -10.20
N LYS A 50 -12.75 -9.32 -10.63
CA LYS A 50 -11.97 -9.43 -11.89
C LYS A 50 -10.72 -10.31 -11.80
N LEU A 51 -10.17 -10.55 -10.60
CA LEU A 51 -9.00 -11.42 -10.38
C LEU A 51 -9.24 -12.90 -10.72
N LYS A 52 -10.50 -13.32 -10.92
CA LYS A 52 -10.81 -14.68 -11.40
C LYS A 52 -10.71 -14.84 -12.92
N GLU A 53 -10.59 -13.74 -13.67
CA GLU A 53 -10.59 -13.75 -15.14
C GLU A 53 -9.39 -12.97 -15.74
N THR A 54 -8.41 -12.62 -14.92
CA THR A 54 -7.18 -11.97 -15.39
C THR A 54 -6.30 -12.98 -16.12
N GLN A 55 -6.06 -12.72 -17.40
CA GLN A 55 -4.89 -13.22 -18.16
C GLN A 55 -3.72 -13.50 -17.22
N GLN A 56 -3.33 -14.77 -17.10
CA GLN A 56 -2.11 -15.16 -16.40
C GLN A 56 -0.93 -14.58 -17.18
N TYR A 57 -0.51 -13.36 -16.81
CA TYR A 57 0.77 -12.84 -17.25
C TYR A 57 1.85 -13.78 -16.76
N LYS A 58 2.73 -14.20 -17.67
CA LYS A 58 3.83 -15.09 -17.31
C LYS A 58 4.69 -14.36 -16.28
N LEU A 59 5.16 -15.11 -15.30
CA LEU A 59 6.05 -14.63 -14.24
C LEU A 59 7.22 -13.80 -14.79
N GLN A 60 7.79 -14.26 -15.92
CA GLN A 60 8.91 -13.59 -16.59
C GLN A 60 8.58 -12.18 -17.08
N ASP A 61 7.35 -11.94 -17.55
CA ASP A 61 6.94 -10.63 -18.06
C ASP A 61 6.79 -9.63 -16.92
N ILE A 62 6.22 -10.08 -15.81
CA ILE A 62 6.13 -9.32 -14.55
C ILE A 62 7.53 -8.91 -14.07
N LEU A 63 8.48 -9.84 -14.07
CA LEU A 63 9.85 -9.57 -13.64
C LEU A 63 10.60 -8.62 -14.58
N ARG A 64 10.37 -8.74 -15.89
CA ARG A 64 10.91 -7.78 -16.88
C ARG A 64 10.40 -6.36 -16.62
N ILE A 65 9.10 -6.20 -16.38
CA ILE A 65 8.50 -4.90 -16.09
C ILE A 65 9.07 -4.33 -14.78
N HIS A 66 9.16 -5.14 -13.73
CA HIS A 66 9.72 -4.72 -12.44
C HIS A 66 11.19 -4.28 -12.60
N THR A 67 12.01 -5.09 -13.26
CA THR A 67 13.43 -4.78 -13.51
C THR A 67 13.58 -3.52 -14.34
N PHE A 68 12.79 -3.36 -15.40
CA PHE A 68 12.79 -2.16 -16.24
C PHE A 68 12.43 -0.90 -15.44
N PHE A 69 11.41 -0.99 -14.59
CA PHE A 69 10.96 0.13 -13.75
C PHE A 69 12.03 0.54 -12.74
N PHE A 70 12.62 -0.42 -12.02
CA PHE A 70 13.62 -0.13 -10.99
C PHE A 70 15.04 0.08 -11.51
N LYS A 71 15.34 -0.26 -12.77
CA LYS A 71 16.62 0.08 -13.41
C LYS A 71 16.87 1.58 -13.43
N ASN A 72 15.81 2.38 -13.58
CA ASN A 72 15.90 3.84 -13.64
C ASN A 72 15.69 4.50 -12.26
N ILE A 73 15.40 3.73 -11.22
CA ILE A 73 15.13 4.22 -9.86
C ILE A 73 16.27 3.77 -8.95
N ILE A 74 17.32 4.60 -8.91
CA ILE A 74 18.59 4.35 -8.21
C ILE A 74 18.39 4.27 -6.68
N SER A 75 17.35 4.92 -6.14
CA SER A 75 17.19 5.15 -4.69
C SER A 75 16.21 4.20 -3.98
N ALA A 76 15.59 3.26 -4.68
CA ALA A 76 14.66 2.33 -4.03
C ALA A 76 15.41 1.24 -3.25
N SER A 77 15.14 1.12 -1.94
CA SER A 77 15.71 0.05 -1.11
C SER A 77 15.21 -1.34 -1.55
N CYS A 78 16.00 -2.38 -1.27
CA CYS A 78 15.62 -3.77 -1.55
C CYS A 78 14.27 -4.15 -0.94
N LEU A 79 13.96 -3.62 0.25
CA LEU A 79 12.66 -3.80 0.89
C LEU A 79 11.51 -3.21 0.08
N ILE A 80 11.65 -1.98 -0.41
CA ILE A 80 10.61 -1.34 -1.23
C ILE A 80 10.43 -2.11 -2.54
N ARG A 81 11.54 -2.49 -3.18
CA ARG A 81 11.52 -3.27 -4.43
C ARG A 81 10.78 -4.60 -4.25
N SER A 82 11.07 -5.33 -3.17
CA SER A 82 10.43 -6.60 -2.82
C SER A 82 8.96 -6.43 -2.46
N LEU A 83 8.57 -5.37 -1.76
CA LEU A 83 7.16 -5.08 -1.46
C LEU A 83 6.35 -4.74 -2.72
N VAL A 84 6.92 -3.94 -3.62
CA VAL A 84 6.27 -3.61 -4.90
C VAL A 84 6.13 -4.84 -5.76
N LEU A 85 7.19 -5.66 -5.87
CA LEU A 85 7.14 -6.91 -6.62
C LEU A 85 6.09 -7.87 -6.05
N LYS A 86 6.06 -8.06 -4.72
CA LYS A 86 5.04 -8.90 -4.06
C LYS A 86 3.63 -8.45 -4.39
N LYS A 87 3.38 -7.14 -4.36
CA LYS A 87 2.06 -6.57 -4.70
C LYS A 87 1.70 -6.81 -6.16
N LEU A 88 2.66 -6.68 -7.07
CA LEU A 88 2.49 -6.94 -8.50
C LEU A 88 2.18 -8.42 -8.75
N LEU A 89 2.93 -9.32 -8.12
CA LEU A 89 2.76 -10.76 -8.21
C LEU A 89 1.40 -11.21 -7.69
N ASN A 90 1.03 -10.77 -6.49
CA ASN A 90 -0.27 -11.07 -5.91
C ASN A 90 -1.42 -10.53 -6.76
N PHE A 91 -1.22 -9.38 -7.43
CA PHE A 91 -2.20 -8.81 -8.35
C PHE A 91 -2.41 -9.65 -9.62
N TYR A 92 -1.38 -10.38 -10.06
CA TYR A 92 -1.47 -11.31 -11.20
C TYR A 92 -1.65 -12.78 -10.78
N GLY A 93 -2.00 -13.04 -9.52
CA GLY A 93 -2.28 -14.39 -9.02
C GLY A 93 -1.05 -15.24 -8.68
N HIS A 94 0.15 -14.64 -8.64
CA HIS A 94 1.38 -15.31 -8.22
C HIS A 94 1.57 -15.15 -6.71
N GLU A 95 1.34 -16.22 -5.96
CA GLU A 95 1.59 -16.24 -4.52
C GLU A 95 3.09 -16.12 -4.23
N SER A 96 3.46 -15.10 -3.44
CA SER A 96 4.84 -14.84 -3.02
C SER A 96 4.93 -14.44 -1.56
N TYR A 97 6.07 -14.70 -0.92
CA TYR A 97 6.34 -14.50 0.51
C TYR A 97 7.57 -13.64 0.72
N LEU A 98 7.46 -12.63 1.59
CA LEU A 98 8.56 -11.74 1.92
C LEU A 98 9.48 -12.36 2.97
N HIS A 99 10.77 -12.32 2.68
CA HIS A 99 11.83 -12.66 3.61
C HIS A 99 12.72 -11.44 3.82
N ILE A 100 13.15 -11.23 5.06
CA ILE A 100 14.15 -10.23 5.40
C ILE A 100 15.22 -10.94 6.22
N GLY A 101 16.46 -10.76 5.80
CA GLY A 101 17.62 -11.30 6.46
C GLY A 101 18.66 -10.24 6.75
N ILE A 102 19.54 -10.57 7.69
CA ILE A 102 20.74 -9.80 7.97
C ILE A 102 21.95 -10.71 7.86
N ARG A 103 23.05 -10.19 7.33
CA ARG A 103 24.36 -10.84 7.48
C ARG A 103 25.34 -9.85 8.06
N ARG A 104 26.35 -10.39 8.73
CA ARG A 104 27.50 -9.63 9.17
C ARG A 104 28.65 -9.97 8.23
N ASN A 105 29.06 -9.00 7.42
CA ASN A 105 30.25 -9.12 6.61
C ASN A 105 31.36 -8.32 7.28
N ASN A 106 32.33 -9.02 7.88
CA ASN A 106 33.37 -8.43 8.72
C ASN A 106 32.80 -7.58 9.88
N LYS A 107 32.83 -6.25 9.73
CA LYS A 107 32.36 -5.26 10.71
C LYS A 107 31.07 -4.54 10.28
N ILE A 108 30.52 -4.85 9.11
CA ILE A 108 29.35 -4.17 8.54
C ILE A 108 28.15 -5.11 8.63
N PHE A 109 27.01 -4.58 9.08
CA PHE A 109 25.73 -5.26 8.99
C PHE A 109 25.06 -4.90 7.67
N GLU A 110 24.72 -5.94 6.91
CA GLU A 110 23.95 -5.81 5.68
C GLU A 110 22.56 -6.40 5.93
N SER A 111 21.53 -5.67 5.54
CA SER A 111 20.16 -6.17 5.50
C SER A 111 19.74 -6.35 4.06
N HIS A 112 19.00 -7.43 3.81
CA HIS A 112 18.46 -7.71 2.49
C HIS A 112 17.04 -8.23 2.61
N ALA A 113 16.22 -7.89 1.62
CA ALA A 113 14.82 -8.29 1.55
C ALA A 113 14.53 -8.86 0.17
N TRP A 114 14.04 -10.09 0.14
CA TRP A 114 13.79 -10.83 -1.09
C TRP A 114 12.46 -11.60 -0.98
N LEU A 115 12.03 -12.16 -2.11
CA LEU A 115 10.78 -12.89 -2.22
C LEU A 115 11.04 -14.37 -2.56
N TYR A 116 10.20 -15.23 -1.98
CA TYR A 116 10.02 -16.62 -2.42
C TYR A 116 8.66 -16.80 -3.04
N LEU A 117 8.58 -17.67 -4.04
CA LEU A 117 7.34 -18.16 -4.62
C LEU A 117 6.77 -19.33 -3.83
N LYS A 118 5.50 -19.66 -4.09
CA LYS A 118 4.82 -20.84 -3.54
C LYS A 118 5.53 -22.16 -3.85
N ASP A 119 6.17 -22.26 -4.99
CA ASP A 119 6.95 -23.43 -5.40
C ASP A 119 8.32 -23.52 -4.70
N GLY A 120 8.66 -22.54 -3.86
CA GLY A 120 9.93 -22.48 -3.14
C GLY A 120 11.08 -21.85 -3.92
N SER A 121 10.86 -21.45 -5.18
CA SER A 121 11.86 -20.70 -5.94
C SER A 121 12.03 -19.27 -5.39
N SER A 122 13.26 -18.76 -5.39
CA SER A 122 13.51 -17.34 -5.11
C SER A 122 13.60 -16.54 -6.40
N TYR A 123 13.15 -15.29 -6.35
CA TYR A 123 13.28 -14.37 -7.48
C TYR A 123 14.72 -13.94 -7.74
N GLU A 124 15.50 -13.94 -6.68
CA GLU A 124 16.94 -13.75 -6.71
C GLU A 124 17.54 -15.13 -6.50
N ASP A 125 17.92 -15.78 -7.60
CA ASP A 125 18.64 -17.05 -7.53
C ASP A 125 20.11 -16.72 -7.26
N ASN A 126 20.39 -16.45 -5.99
CA ASN A 126 21.71 -16.01 -5.56
C ASN A 126 22.10 -16.85 -4.35
N ASP A 127 23.14 -17.68 -4.51
CA ASP A 127 23.70 -18.48 -3.41
C ASP A 127 24.09 -17.61 -2.22
N GLU A 128 24.33 -16.31 -2.45
CA GLU A 128 24.52 -15.30 -1.42
C GLU A 128 23.36 -15.21 -0.42
N LEU A 129 22.11 -15.47 -0.82
CA LEU A 129 20.95 -15.41 0.08
C LEU A 129 21.06 -16.40 1.24
N LYS A 130 21.74 -17.54 1.03
CA LYS A 130 21.98 -18.56 2.07
C LYS A 130 22.87 -18.02 3.20
N THR A 131 23.63 -16.97 2.94
CA THR A 131 24.52 -16.33 3.94
C THR A 131 23.78 -15.40 4.89
N PHE A 132 22.53 -15.03 4.58
CA PHE A 132 21.73 -14.16 5.42
C PHE A 132 20.99 -14.96 6.51
N LYS A 133 21.11 -14.51 7.76
CA LYS A 133 20.26 -14.98 8.86
C LYS A 133 18.89 -14.34 8.73
N ILE A 134 17.86 -15.16 8.53
CA ILE A 134 16.48 -14.69 8.40
C ILE A 134 16.00 -14.14 9.76
N ILE A 135 15.54 -12.90 9.76
CA ILE A 135 14.92 -12.23 10.92
C ILE A 135 13.42 -12.07 10.76
N TYR A 136 12.93 -12.08 9.51
CA TYR A 136 11.51 -12.06 9.20
C TYR A 136 11.22 -13.02 8.06
N LYS A 137 10.22 -13.86 8.27
CA LYS A 137 9.64 -14.74 7.26
C LYS A 137 8.14 -14.59 7.31
N GLU A 138 7.56 -14.18 6.20
CA GLU A 138 6.11 -14.19 6.08
C GLU A 138 5.61 -15.63 6.02
N ASN A 139 4.72 -16.00 6.93
CA ASN A 139 4.15 -17.33 6.95
C ASN A 139 3.18 -17.52 5.78
N ILE A 140 3.16 -18.74 5.23
CA ILE A 140 2.12 -19.22 4.33
C ILE A 140 0.82 -19.29 5.13
N ARG A 141 0.13 -18.16 5.28
CA ARG A 141 -1.25 -18.17 5.73
C ARG A 141 -2.09 -18.66 4.56
N ASN A 142 -2.40 -19.95 4.58
CA ASN A 142 -3.48 -20.51 3.77
C ASN A 142 -4.67 -19.56 3.85
N GLY A 143 -5.07 -19.03 2.69
CA GLY A 143 -6.01 -17.93 2.58
C GLY A 143 -7.25 -18.14 3.45
N ARG A 144 -7.47 -17.24 4.40
CA ARG A 144 -8.79 -16.92 4.92
C ARG A 144 -8.91 -15.39 4.98
N ILE A 145 -9.50 -14.84 3.92
CA ILE A 145 -10.25 -13.58 3.95
C ILE A 145 -11.59 -13.79 3.24
#